data_AF-A0A1V4TM68-F1
#
_entry.id   AF-A0A1V4TM68-F1
#
_cell.length_a   1.000
_cell.length_b   1.000
_cell.length_c   1.000
_cell.angle_alpha   90.00
_cell.angle_beta   90.00
_cell.angle_gamma   90.00
#
_symmetry.space_group_name_H-M   'P 1'
#
loop_
_entity.id
_entity.type
_entity.pdbx_description
1 polymer ?
#
loop_
_entity_poly.entity_id
_entity_poly.type
_entity_poly.pdbx_seq_one_letter_code
_entity_poly.pdbx_strand_id
1 'polypeptide(L)'
;MFIFVQIIKFYLIKRLMSIMRFLGVNIIAVIVLDVLINRNIVGKNRLRVITDYGGVLAKKMAFKMETSEGKKEFAKRKETVEWPFGNIKQNMKYTEFLTRGLKQTITEKNLLNISHIIKRIYNSQNSVKIDFINLNT
;
A
#
# COMPACT_ATOMS: atom_id res chain seq x y z
N MET A 1 3.66 27.22 -15.91
CA MET A 1 4.68 28.23 -15.58
C MET A 1 4.91 28.39 -14.07
N PHE A 2 3.86 28.48 -13.24
CA PHE A 2 3.98 28.65 -11.78
C PHE A 2 4.81 27.58 -11.03
N ILE A 3 4.65 26.31 -11.39
CA ILE A 3 5.34 25.18 -10.72
C ILE A 3 6.86 25.25 -10.93
N PHE A 4 7.30 25.61 -12.14
CA PHE A 4 8.73 25.69 -12.47
C PHE A 4 9.44 26.82 -11.72
N VAL A 5 8.78 27.98 -11.58
CA VAL A 5 9.30 29.11 -10.79
C VAL A 5 9.42 28.75 -9.31
N GLN A 6 8.47 27.98 -8.76
CA GLN A 6 8.52 27.48 -7.38
C GLN A 6 9.67 26.51 -7.13
N ILE A 7 9.94 25.60 -8.08
CA ILE A 7 11.04 24.63 -7.97
C ILE A 7 12.40 25.33 -8.01
N ILE A 8 12.57 26.30 -8.92
CA ILE A 8 13.82 27.08 -9.03
C ILE A 8 14.07 27.88 -7.75
N LYS A 9 13.03 28.55 -7.21
CA LYS A 9 13.13 29.32 -5.96
C LYS A 9 13.52 28.44 -4.78
N PHE A 10 13.00 27.20 -4.70
CA PHE A 10 13.37 26.22 -3.68
C PHE A 10 14.83 25.78 -3.77
N TYR A 11 15.33 25.52 -4.98
CA TYR A 11 16.71 25.08 -5.19
C TYR A 11 17.72 26.18 -4.83
N LEU A 12 17.41 27.43 -5.18
CA LEU A 12 18.24 28.58 -4.86
C LEU A 12 18.35 28.81 -3.35
N ILE A 13 17.22 28.68 -2.63
CA ILE A 13 17.17 28.83 -1.17
C ILE A 13 17.99 27.75 -0.47
N LYS A 14 17.87 26.47 -0.88
CA LYS A 14 18.68 25.38 -0.31
C LYS A 14 20.18 25.58 -0.54
N ARG A 15 20.58 26.08 -1.71
CA ARG A 15 21.98 26.37 -2.03
C ARG A 15 22.53 27.50 -1.17
N LEU A 16 21.75 28.57 -0.95
CA LEU A 16 22.13 29.68 -0.07
C LEU A 16 22.30 29.21 1.38
N MET A 17 21.41 28.35 1.86
CA MET A 17 21.43 27.82 3.23
C MET A 17 22.65 26.91 3.49
N SER A 18 23.09 26.15 2.48
CA SER A 18 24.32 25.37 2.56
C SER A 18 25.57 26.25 2.67
N ILE A 19 25.57 27.39 1.99
CA ILE A 19 26.67 28.38 2.05
C ILE A 19 26.69 29.06 3.42
N MET A 20 25.53 29.44 3.96
CA MET A 20 25.42 30.04 5.30
C MET A 20 25.89 29.10 6.42
N ARG A 21 25.70 27.78 6.26
CA ARG A 21 26.24 26.75 7.17
C ARG A 21 27.77 26.66 7.13
N PHE A 22 28.38 26.93 5.98
CA PHE A 22 29.83 26.87 5.78
C PHE A 22 30.55 28.13 6.32
N LEU A 23 29.89 29.30 6.25
CA LEU A 23 30.41 30.59 6.73
C LEU A 23 30.28 30.81 8.25
N GLY A 24 29.89 29.79 9.03
CA GLY A 24 29.85 29.87 10.50
C GLY A 24 28.75 30.77 11.07
N VAL A 25 27.70 31.07 10.29
CA VAL A 25 26.57 31.87 10.77
C VAL A 25 25.82 31.10 11.86
N ASN A 26 25.45 31.80 12.94
CA ASN A 26 24.87 31.28 14.17
C ASN A 26 23.89 30.10 13.93
N ILE A 27 24.27 28.89 14.41
CA ILE A 27 23.62 27.62 14.05
C ILE A 27 22.13 27.60 14.43
N ILE A 28 21.77 28.32 15.50
CA ILE A 28 20.40 28.47 15.99
C ILE A 28 19.55 29.23 14.95
N ALA A 29 20.08 30.29 14.33
CA ALA A 29 19.37 31.06 13.31
C ALA A 29 19.13 30.25 12.03
N VAL A 30 20.09 29.40 11.65
CA VAL A 30 19.97 28.50 10.49
C VAL A 30 18.88 27.46 10.74
N ILE A 31 18.83 26.86 11.94
CA ILE A 31 17.81 25.87 12.30
C ILE A 31 16.42 26.52 12.36
N VAL A 32 16.31 27.71 12.96
CA VAL A 32 15.03 28.44 13.05
C VAL A 32 14.50 28.80 11.65
N LEU A 33 15.38 29.24 10.74
CA LEU A 33 15.00 29.54 9.36
C LEU A 33 14.57 28.27 8.59
N ASP A 34 15.23 27.13 8.82
CA ASP A 34 14.89 25.83 8.21
C ASP A 34 13.49 25.35 8.64
N VAL A 35 13.17 25.54 9.92
CA VAL A 35 11.86 25.20 10.50
C VAL A 35 10.77 26.14 9.97
N LEU A 36 11.06 27.43 9.81
CA LEU A 36 10.13 28.42 9.27
C LEU A 36 9.83 28.20 7.78
N ILE A 37 10.84 27.84 6.98
CA ILE A 37 10.67 27.52 5.55
C ILE A 37 9.85 26.23 5.39
N ASN A 38 10.10 25.19 6.18
CA ASN A 38 9.34 23.94 6.12
C ASN A 38 7.86 24.13 6.55
N ARG A 39 7.58 25.00 7.52
CA ARG A 39 6.20 25.27 7.96
C ARG A 39 5.30 25.84 6.87
N ASN A 40 5.84 26.57 5.90
CA ASN A 40 5.07 27.08 4.77
C ASN A 40 4.86 26.06 3.63
N ILE A 41 5.61 24.95 3.63
CA ILE A 41 5.52 23.88 2.61
C ILE A 41 4.62 22.73 3.08
N VAL A 42 4.45 22.53 4.39
CA VAL A 42 3.54 21.53 4.95
C VAL A 42 2.10 22.06 4.92
N GLY A 43 1.53 22.05 3.71
CA GLY A 43 0.10 21.99 3.38
C GLY A 43 -0.88 22.74 4.29
N LYS A 44 -0.98 24.06 4.16
CA LYS A 44 -2.22 24.76 4.54
C LYS A 44 -3.36 24.26 3.64
N ASN A 45 -4.41 23.72 4.28
CA ASN A 45 -5.69 23.35 3.67
C ASN A 45 -5.65 22.36 2.49
N ARG A 46 -5.52 21.07 2.78
CA ARG A 46 -6.14 20.04 1.93
C ARG A 46 -7.49 19.64 2.53
N LEU A 47 -8.52 20.45 2.31
CA LEU A 47 -9.89 19.93 2.38
C LEU A 47 -9.99 18.86 1.29
N ARG A 48 -9.99 17.57 1.67
CA ARG A 48 -10.36 16.52 0.73
C ARG A 48 -11.87 16.56 0.62
N VAL A 49 -12.38 17.22 -0.40
CA VAL A 49 -13.77 17.04 -0.80
C VAL A 49 -13.88 15.58 -1.23
N ILE A 50 -14.65 14.78 -0.50
CA ILE A 50 -15.02 13.43 -0.93
C ILE A 50 -15.96 13.64 -2.12
N THR A 51 -15.41 13.59 -3.34
CA THR A 51 -16.18 13.88 -4.56
C THR A 51 -17.13 12.75 -4.93
N ASP A 52 -17.00 11.56 -4.32
CA ASP A 52 -17.86 10.43 -4.63
C ASP A 52 -18.02 9.49 -3.43
N TYR A 53 -19.28 9.28 -3.03
CA TYR A 53 -19.67 8.27 -2.06
C TYR A 53 -19.75 6.89 -2.74
N GLY A 54 -18.61 6.36 -3.16
CA GLY A 54 -18.46 4.92 -3.49
C GLY A 54 -19.28 4.36 -4.65
N GLY A 55 -19.91 5.18 -5.49
CA GLY A 55 -20.83 4.70 -6.55
C GLY A 55 -20.13 4.19 -7.81
N VAL A 56 -18.93 4.71 -8.12
CA VAL A 56 -18.22 4.40 -9.37
C VAL A 56 -17.88 2.91 -9.50
N LEU A 57 -17.45 2.27 -8.41
CA LEU A 57 -17.03 0.87 -8.43
C LEU A 57 -18.23 -0.07 -8.59
N ALA A 58 -19.35 0.24 -7.93
CA ALA A 58 -20.59 -0.50 -8.08
C ALA A 58 -21.13 -0.39 -9.52
N LYS A 59 -21.13 0.81 -10.11
CA LYS A 59 -21.50 1.01 -11.52
C LYS A 59 -20.59 0.26 -12.48
N LYS A 60 -19.26 0.30 -12.26
CA LYS A 60 -18.29 -0.48 -13.06
C LYS A 60 -18.54 -1.98 -12.97
N MET A 61 -18.90 -2.49 -11.78
CA MET A 61 -19.26 -3.90 -11.61
C MET A 61 -20.57 -4.22 -12.33
N ALA A 62 -21.58 -3.35 -12.26
CA ALA A 62 -22.84 -3.53 -12.99
C ALA A 62 -22.60 -3.65 -14.50
N PHE A 63 -21.83 -2.71 -15.09
CA PHE A 63 -21.43 -2.78 -16.50
C PHE A 63 -20.66 -4.06 -16.84
N LYS A 64 -19.78 -4.52 -15.95
CA LYS A 64 -19.04 -5.78 -16.15
C LYS A 64 -19.96 -7.01 -16.12
N MET A 65 -21.06 -6.96 -15.37
CA MET A 65 -22.01 -8.06 -15.23
C MET A 65 -23.06 -8.11 -16.34
N GLU A 66 -23.13 -7.10 -17.21
CA GLU A 66 -24.00 -7.13 -18.40
C GLU A 66 -23.50 -8.14 -19.44
N THR A 67 -22.18 -8.32 -19.54
CA THR A 67 -21.56 -9.24 -20.51
C THR A 67 -21.54 -10.69 -20.00
N SER A 68 -21.73 -11.65 -20.92
CA SER A 68 -21.66 -13.08 -20.59
C SER A 68 -20.25 -13.51 -20.15
N GLU A 69 -19.21 -12.88 -20.69
CA GLU A 69 -17.82 -13.09 -20.30
C GLU A 69 -17.54 -12.61 -18.87
N GLY A 70 -18.05 -11.44 -18.51
CA GLY A 70 -17.90 -10.90 -17.16
C GLY A 70 -18.59 -11.77 -16.11
N LYS A 71 -19.78 -12.32 -16.43
CA LYS A 71 -20.46 -13.30 -15.57
C LYS A 71 -19.65 -14.58 -15.37
N LYS A 72 -19.05 -15.13 -16.44
CA LYS A 72 -18.17 -16.31 -16.37
C LYS A 72 -16.92 -16.05 -15.54
N GLU A 73 -16.28 -14.89 -15.71
CA GLU A 73 -15.12 -14.49 -14.91
C GLU A 73 -15.49 -14.32 -13.43
N PHE A 74 -16.66 -13.72 -13.15
CA PHE A 74 -17.15 -13.53 -11.80
C PHE A 74 -17.47 -14.87 -11.12
N ALA A 75 -18.04 -15.83 -11.84
CA ALA A 75 -18.33 -17.16 -11.34
C ALA A 75 -17.08 -17.88 -10.80
N LYS A 76 -15.91 -17.70 -11.44
CA LYS A 76 -14.63 -18.27 -10.96
C LYS A 76 -14.24 -17.78 -9.56
N ARG A 77 -14.66 -16.56 -9.17
CA ARG A 77 -14.35 -16.01 -7.84
C ARG A 77 -15.03 -16.81 -6.71
N LYS A 78 -16.21 -17.37 -6.97
CA LYS A 78 -16.98 -18.14 -5.97
C LYS A 78 -16.20 -19.32 -5.42
N GLU A 79 -15.37 -19.95 -6.24
CA GLU A 79 -14.60 -21.14 -5.84
C GLU A 79 -13.16 -20.79 -5.46
N THR A 80 -12.47 -20.00 -6.28
CA THR A 80 -11.02 -19.80 -6.12
C THR A 80 -10.68 -18.82 -4.99
N VAL A 81 -11.53 -17.81 -4.77
CA VAL A 81 -11.20 -16.68 -3.89
C VAL A 81 -11.69 -16.92 -2.46
N GLU A 82 -12.80 -17.65 -2.28
CA GLU A 82 -13.37 -17.91 -0.97
C GLU A 82 -12.47 -18.80 -0.09
N TRP A 83 -11.83 -19.81 -0.68
CA TRP A 83 -10.96 -20.73 0.05
C TRP A 83 -9.80 -20.05 0.81
N PRO A 84 -8.96 -19.21 0.16
CA PRO A 84 -7.87 -18.54 0.87
C PRO A 84 -8.40 -17.54 1.93
N PHE A 85 -9.50 -16.84 1.66
CA PHE A 85 -10.08 -15.93 2.66
C PHE A 85 -10.65 -16.66 3.87
N GLY A 86 -11.36 -17.78 3.65
CA GLY A 86 -11.86 -18.63 4.73
C GLY A 86 -10.72 -19.18 5.59
N ASN A 87 -9.65 -19.67 4.97
CA ASN A 87 -8.49 -20.18 5.70
C ASN A 87 -7.76 -19.09 6.51
N ILE A 88 -7.59 -17.89 5.94
CA ILE A 88 -6.98 -16.76 6.65
C ILE A 88 -7.82 -16.33 7.86
N LYS A 89 -9.12 -16.19 7.67
CA LYS A 89 -10.01 -15.66 8.71
C LYS A 89 -10.31 -16.70 9.80
N GLN A 90 -10.64 -17.93 9.42
CA GLN A 90 -11.09 -18.97 10.36
C GLN A 90 -9.90 -19.77 10.92
N ASN A 91 -9.04 -20.31 10.04
CA ASN A 91 -7.98 -21.22 10.48
C ASN A 91 -6.76 -20.46 11.02
N MET A 92 -6.37 -19.35 10.39
CA MET A 92 -5.27 -18.49 10.88
C MET A 92 -5.74 -17.43 11.89
N LYS A 93 -7.06 -17.31 12.13
CA LYS A 93 -7.68 -16.36 13.07
C LYS A 93 -7.28 -14.89 12.83
N TYR A 94 -6.97 -14.55 11.59
CA TYR A 94 -6.58 -13.19 11.22
C TYR A 94 -7.83 -12.42 10.75
N THR A 95 -8.45 -11.70 11.68
CA THR A 95 -9.69 -10.93 11.45
C THR A 95 -9.45 -9.43 11.35
N GLU A 96 -8.39 -8.93 12.00
CA GLU A 96 -8.13 -7.50 12.15
C GLU A 96 -6.66 -7.16 11.86
N PHE A 97 -6.43 -5.97 11.31
CA PHE A 97 -5.09 -5.44 11.10
C PHE A 97 -4.57 -4.80 12.38
N LEU A 98 -3.34 -5.12 12.75
CA LEU A 98 -2.69 -4.55 13.94
C LEU A 98 -2.19 -3.13 13.67
N THR A 99 -1.78 -2.85 12.42
CA THR A 99 -1.17 -1.57 12.06
C THR A 99 -2.17 -0.58 11.48
N ARG A 100 -1.92 0.72 11.73
CA ARG A 100 -2.73 1.82 11.19
C ARG A 100 -1.96 2.60 10.14
N GLY A 101 -2.65 2.98 9.07
CA GLY A 101 -2.09 3.77 7.99
C GLY A 101 -1.74 2.93 6.77
N LEU A 102 -2.04 3.47 5.58
CA LEU A 102 -2.10 2.74 4.32
C LEU A 102 -0.82 1.95 4.00
N LYS A 103 0.36 2.56 4.22
CA LYS A 103 1.64 1.90 3.97
C LYS A 103 1.84 0.67 4.85
N GLN A 104 1.52 0.78 6.14
CA GLN A 104 1.75 -0.28 7.12
C GLN A 104 0.75 -1.43 6.91
N THR A 105 -0.53 -1.11 6.70
CA THR A 105 -1.58 -2.10 6.40
C THR A 105 -1.26 -2.89 5.12
N ILE A 106 -0.70 -2.24 4.09
CA ILE A 106 -0.26 -2.94 2.86
C ILE A 106 0.90 -3.90 3.17
N THR A 107 1.89 -3.47 3.96
CA THR A 107 3.01 -4.33 4.36
C THR A 107 2.51 -5.54 5.14
N GLU A 108 1.62 -5.35 6.11
CA GLU A 108 1.03 -6.42 6.92
C GLU A 108 0.26 -7.42 6.05
N LYS A 109 -0.59 -6.93 5.14
CA LYS A 109 -1.30 -7.77 4.16
C LYS A 109 -0.35 -8.59 3.29
N ASN A 110 0.74 -7.98 2.83
CA ASN A 110 1.70 -8.67 1.99
C ASN A 110 2.42 -9.79 2.75
N LEU A 111 2.79 -9.53 4.01
CA LEU A 111 3.42 -10.54 4.86
C LEU A 111 2.48 -11.72 5.13
N LEU A 112 1.21 -11.45 5.42
CA LEU A 112 0.18 -12.47 5.60
C LEU A 112 0.05 -13.36 4.35
N ASN A 113 0.00 -12.74 3.16
CA ASN A 113 -0.11 -13.46 1.90
C ASN A 113 1.12 -14.36 1.64
N ILE A 114 2.32 -13.86 1.89
CA ILE A 114 3.56 -14.63 1.75
C ILE A 114 3.54 -15.83 2.69
N SER A 115 3.18 -15.63 3.96
CA SER A 115 3.07 -16.71 4.94
C SER A 115 2.06 -17.79 4.50
N HIS A 116 0.91 -17.38 3.96
CA HIS A 116 -0.09 -18.32 3.47
C HIS A 116 0.42 -19.15 2.28
N ILE A 117 1.10 -18.50 1.32
CA ILE A 117 1.68 -19.16 0.14
C ILE A 117 2.76 -20.17 0.55
N ILE A 118 3.68 -19.79 1.45
CA ILE A 118 4.73 -20.68 1.95
C ILE A 118 4.14 -21.93 2.59
N LYS A 119 3.13 -21.76 3.47
CA LYS A 119 2.45 -22.89 4.11
C LYS A 119 1.81 -23.83 3.09
N ARG A 120 1.24 -23.29 2.02
CA ARG A 120 0.61 -24.08 0.95
C ARG A 120 1.64 -24.88 0.14
N ILE A 121 2.78 -24.28 -0.20
CA ILE A 121 3.88 -24.95 -0.90
C ILE A 121 4.44 -26.09 -0.04
N TYR A 122 4.69 -25.82 1.25
CA TYR A 122 5.20 -26.83 2.18
C TYR A 122 4.26 -28.05 2.28
N ASN A 123 2.96 -27.82 2.45
CA ASN A 123 1.98 -28.90 2.51
C ASN A 123 1.94 -29.71 1.21
N SER A 124 2.03 -29.04 0.06
CA SER A 124 2.06 -29.70 -1.25
C SER A 124 3.31 -30.55 -1.46
N GLN A 125 4.46 -30.14 -0.91
CA GLN A 125 5.69 -30.93 -1.00
C GLN A 125 5.66 -32.14 -0.06
N ASN A 126 5.06 -32.00 1.12
CA ASN A 126 4.92 -33.10 2.07
C ASN A 126 3.93 -34.16 1.60
N SER A 127 2.81 -33.78 1.00
CA SER A 127 1.85 -34.76 0.44
C SER A 127 2.51 -35.62 -0.63
N VAL A 128 3.26 -34.98 -1.54
CA VAL A 128 4.01 -35.69 -2.59
C VAL A 128 5.02 -36.66 -2.00
N LYS A 129 5.76 -36.29 -0.94
CA LYS A 129 6.68 -37.21 -0.26
C LYS A 129 5.97 -38.43 0.35
N ILE A 130 4.80 -38.23 0.95
CA ILE A 130 4.01 -39.31 1.55
C ILE A 130 3.53 -40.28 0.48
N ASP A 131 3.07 -39.76 -0.66
CA ASP A 131 2.63 -40.59 -1.79
C ASP A 131 3.79 -41.44 -2.34
N PHE A 132 5.00 -40.89 -2.44
CA PHE A 132 6.20 -41.65 -2.82
C PHE A 132 6.58 -42.74 -1.82
N ILE A 133 6.38 -42.52 -0.52
CA ILE A 133 6.63 -43.54 0.51
C ILE A 133 5.63 -44.70 0.38
N ASN A 134 4.36 -44.39 0.16
CA ASN A 134 3.29 -45.38 0.03
C ASN A 134 3.36 -46.20 -1.27
N LEU A 135 3.97 -45.66 -2.34
CA LEU A 135 4.21 -46.39 -3.59
C LEU A 135 5.42 -47.35 -3.51
N ASN A 136 6.32 -47.14 -2.55
CA ASN A 136 7.54 -47.92 -2.36
C ASN A 136 7.43 -48.95 -1.23
N THR A 137 6.24 -49.13 -0.66
CA THR A 137 5.91 -50.14 0.35
C THR A 137 4.92 -51.13 -0.24
#